data_AF-A0A2D4GPK2-F1
#
_entry.id   AF-A0A2D4GPK2-F1
#
_cell.length_a   1.000
_cell.length_b   1.000
_cell.length_c   1.000
_cell.angle_alpha   90.00
_cell.angle_beta   90.00
_cell.angle_gamma   90.00
#
_symmetry.space_group_name_H-M   'P 1'
#
loop_
_entity.id
_entity.type
_entity.pdbx_description
1 polymer ?
#
loop_
_entity_poly.entity_id
_entity_poly.type
_entity_poly.pdbx_seq_one_letter_code
_entity_poly.pdbx_strand_id
1 'polypeptide(L)'
;PSDGKILSFGQVKNCEVEQVKGITYSLQSFLGPHANHDNCQNDPTSCCESFQKQLVTKDSNELFHCVIYLAPGDYHCFHSPTDWKVSHRRHFPGALMSVNPGVARWIKELFCHNERVVLSGYWKHGFFSLTAVGAQNVGSIRIYCDQKLQTNSPRYSKGSFNDFSFVTSKDHEGIPMRKGEHLGEFNLGSTIVLIFEAPKDFNFYLKPGQKIRFGEALGSL
;
A
#
# COMPACT_ATOMS: atom_id res chain seq x y z
N PRO A 1 -11.82 0.45 -3.77
CA PRO A 1 -10.77 -0.06 -4.70
C PRO A 1 -11.01 -1.53 -5.10
N SER A 2 -11.51 -2.35 -4.20
CA SER A 2 -11.82 -3.76 -4.43
C SER A 2 -13.03 -4.17 -3.60
N ASP A 3 -13.53 -5.38 -3.82
CA ASP A 3 -14.32 -6.07 -2.82
C ASP A 3 -13.42 -6.46 -1.64
N GLY A 4 -14.01 -6.71 -0.47
CA GLY A 4 -13.27 -7.31 0.64
C GLY A 4 -13.78 -6.88 2.01
N LYS A 5 -12.94 -7.08 3.01
CA LYS A 5 -13.21 -6.78 4.41
C LYS A 5 -12.20 -5.78 4.96
N ILE A 6 -12.68 -4.71 5.58
CA ILE A 6 -11.84 -3.72 6.26
C ILE A 6 -11.19 -4.36 7.50
N LEU A 7 -9.87 -4.39 7.56
CA LEU A 7 -9.13 -4.88 8.73
C LEU A 7 -8.80 -3.75 9.71
N SER A 8 -8.29 -2.65 9.18
CA SER A 8 -7.89 -1.45 9.90
C SER A 8 -7.97 -0.24 8.97
N PHE A 9 -8.18 0.93 9.57
CA PHE A 9 -8.14 2.21 8.87
C PHE A 9 -7.95 3.32 9.91
N GLY A 10 -7.47 4.47 9.46
CA GLY A 10 -7.33 5.65 10.31
C GLY A 10 -6.09 6.47 9.96
N GLN A 11 -5.77 7.41 10.82
CA GLN A 11 -4.55 8.21 10.72
C GLN A 11 -3.32 7.35 11.03
N VAL A 12 -2.25 7.52 10.26
CA VAL A 12 -0.92 6.96 10.55
C VAL A 12 -0.29 7.78 11.68
N LYS A 13 0.10 7.11 12.76
CA LYS A 13 0.68 7.73 13.96
C LYS A 13 2.03 7.09 14.25
N ASN A 14 3.00 7.90 14.71
CA ASN A 14 4.36 7.45 15.03
C ASN A 14 5.02 6.66 13.88
N CYS A 15 4.69 7.01 12.62
CA CYS A 15 5.06 6.28 11.40
C CYS A 15 4.87 4.75 11.49
N GLU A 16 3.81 4.35 12.18
CA GLU A 16 3.30 2.99 12.23
C GLU A 16 1.93 2.90 11.57
N VAL A 17 1.70 1.79 10.87
CA VAL A 17 0.43 1.46 10.24
C VAL A 17 -0.19 0.28 10.98
N GLU A 18 -1.48 0.34 11.30
CA GLU A 18 -2.17 -0.76 11.96
C GLU A 18 -2.45 -1.88 10.95
N GLN A 19 -2.00 -3.09 11.26
CA GLN A 19 -2.28 -4.31 10.52
C GLN A 19 -3.68 -4.85 10.84
N VAL A 20 -3.92 -5.10 12.13
CA VAL A 20 -5.19 -5.60 12.67
C VAL A 20 -5.19 -5.51 14.19
N LYS A 21 -6.23 -4.90 14.78
CA LYS A 21 -6.50 -4.87 16.23
C LYS A 21 -5.28 -4.51 17.08
N GLY A 22 -4.60 -3.41 16.73
CA GLY A 22 -3.46 -2.88 17.47
C GLY A 22 -2.11 -3.55 17.20
N ILE A 23 -2.03 -4.57 16.33
CA ILE A 23 -0.75 -5.01 15.78
C ILE A 23 -0.33 -4.03 14.69
N THR A 24 0.84 -3.41 14.83
CA THR A 24 1.36 -2.40 13.90
C THR A 24 2.61 -2.88 13.15
N TYR A 25 2.99 -2.15 12.12
CA TYR A 25 4.26 -2.29 11.42
C TYR A 25 4.80 -0.93 10.98
N SER A 26 6.13 -0.84 10.81
CA SER A 26 6.79 0.41 10.39
C SER A 26 6.40 0.80 8.96
N LEU A 27 6.00 2.07 8.80
CA LEU A 27 5.70 2.70 7.52
C LEU A 27 6.91 2.66 6.58
N GLN A 28 8.10 2.94 7.11
CA GLN A 28 9.35 2.92 6.35
C GLN A 28 9.73 1.50 5.94
N SER A 29 9.58 0.52 6.82
CA SER A 29 9.79 -0.90 6.46
C SER A 29 8.83 -1.35 5.35
N PHE A 30 7.59 -0.84 5.36
CA PHE A 30 6.56 -1.21 4.40
C PHE A 30 6.74 -0.55 3.03
N LEU A 31 6.95 0.77 2.98
CA LEU A 31 7.15 1.52 1.73
C LEU A 31 8.60 1.43 1.20
N GLY A 32 9.54 1.07 2.07
CA GLY A 32 10.98 1.07 1.83
C GLY A 32 11.62 2.45 1.95
N PRO A 33 12.95 2.53 1.78
CA PRO A 33 13.70 3.77 1.93
C PRO A 33 13.28 4.82 0.87
N HIS A 34 13.28 6.09 1.24
CA HIS A 34 13.06 7.16 0.28
C HIS A 34 14.25 7.23 -0.71
N ALA A 35 14.01 7.65 -1.96
CA ALA A 35 15.06 7.70 -2.99
C ALA A 35 16.18 8.71 -2.68
N ASN A 36 15.91 9.68 -1.80
CA ASN A 36 16.92 10.58 -1.26
C ASN A 36 17.58 9.90 -0.05
N HIS A 37 18.75 9.36 -0.33
CA HIS A 37 19.55 8.53 0.56
C HIS A 37 20.24 9.38 1.64
N ASP A 38 19.48 9.90 2.61
CA ASP A 38 20.10 10.54 3.77
C ASP A 38 20.45 9.48 4.83
N ASN A 39 21.75 9.39 5.13
CA ASN A 39 22.34 8.56 6.16
C ASN A 39 21.81 8.94 7.56
N CYS A 40 20.62 8.47 7.92
CA CYS A 40 20.14 8.56 9.30
C CYS A 40 20.72 7.40 10.13
N GLN A 41 21.98 7.52 10.54
CA GLN A 41 22.66 6.45 11.30
C GLN A 41 22.61 6.57 12.84
N ASN A 42 21.97 7.58 13.45
CA ASN A 42 22.16 7.80 14.90
C ASN A 42 20.89 7.85 15.80
N ASP A 43 19.66 7.82 15.27
CA ASP A 43 18.44 7.70 16.10
C ASP A 43 17.24 7.17 15.27
N PRO A 44 16.65 5.99 15.61
CA PRO A 44 15.51 5.42 14.89
C PRO A 44 14.25 6.32 14.90
N THR A 45 14.04 7.08 15.98
CA THR A 45 12.82 7.88 16.18
C THR A 45 12.86 9.13 15.30
N SER A 46 14.02 9.79 15.24
CA SER A 46 14.29 10.95 14.38
C SER A 46 14.19 10.61 12.88
N CYS A 47 14.67 9.42 12.49
CA CYS A 47 14.57 8.93 11.12
C CYS A 47 13.11 8.70 10.68
N CYS A 48 12.29 8.15 11.58
CA CYS A 48 10.88 7.87 11.34
C CYS A 48 10.08 9.16 11.08
N GLU A 49 10.19 10.15 11.98
CA GLU A 49 9.48 11.43 11.79
C GLU A 49 9.93 12.15 10.52
N SER A 50 11.23 12.09 10.20
CA SER A 50 11.76 12.60 8.94
C SER A 50 11.09 11.93 7.74
N PHE A 51 10.95 10.61 7.75
CA PHE A 51 10.32 9.86 6.67
C PHE A 51 8.84 10.21 6.48
N GLN A 52 8.05 10.31 7.56
CA GLN A 52 6.65 10.71 7.46
C GLN A 52 6.51 12.15 6.93
N LYS A 53 7.36 13.07 7.38
CA LYS A 53 7.42 14.45 6.88
C LYS A 53 7.84 14.53 5.41
N GLN A 54 8.69 13.61 4.93
CA GLN A 54 9.04 13.52 3.51
C GLN A 54 7.86 13.06 2.63
N LEU A 55 6.92 12.29 3.18
CA LEU A 55 5.73 11.83 2.47
C LEU A 55 4.62 12.88 2.46
N VAL A 56 4.40 13.59 3.57
CA VAL A 56 3.36 14.61 3.68
C VAL A 56 3.86 15.91 3.07
N THR A 57 3.34 16.24 1.89
CA THR A 57 3.79 17.38 1.09
C THR A 57 3.14 18.71 1.47
N LYS A 58 2.00 18.69 2.16
CA LYS A 58 1.25 19.90 2.55
C LYS A 58 1.12 20.00 4.07
N ASP A 59 1.46 21.18 4.61
CA ASP A 59 1.53 21.43 6.06
C ASP A 59 0.22 21.19 6.83
N SER A 60 -0.94 21.31 6.18
CA SER A 60 -2.26 21.12 6.79
C SER A 60 -2.80 19.69 6.68
N ASN A 61 -2.06 18.79 6.04
CA ASN A 61 -2.49 17.43 5.79
C ASN A 61 -1.89 16.44 6.78
N GLU A 62 -2.49 15.26 6.82
CA GLU A 62 -2.02 14.11 7.57
C GLU A 62 -2.03 12.86 6.69
N LEU A 63 -1.32 11.84 7.14
CA LEU A 63 -1.24 10.56 6.44
C LEU A 63 -2.30 9.62 7.01
N PHE A 64 -3.07 8.99 6.14
CA PHE A 64 -4.11 8.02 6.47
C PHE A 64 -3.79 6.68 5.84
N HIS A 65 -4.35 5.61 6.42
CA HIS A 65 -4.25 4.26 5.90
C HIS A 65 -5.61 3.55 5.88
N CYS A 66 -5.73 2.55 5.01
CA CYS A 66 -6.85 1.62 5.00
C CYS A 66 -6.37 0.25 4.50
N VAL A 67 -6.63 -0.79 5.27
CA VAL A 67 -6.25 -2.18 4.98
C VAL A 67 -7.49 -2.98 4.63
N ILE A 68 -7.49 -3.56 3.43
CA ILE A 68 -8.62 -4.28 2.85
C ILE A 68 -8.16 -5.71 2.56
N TYR A 69 -8.76 -6.67 3.24
CA TYR A 69 -8.53 -8.09 3.02
C TYR A 69 -9.50 -8.67 1.99
N LEU A 70 -8.96 -9.34 0.98
CA LEU A 70 -9.72 -10.03 -0.05
C LEU A 70 -9.73 -11.53 0.29
N ALA A 71 -10.88 -12.04 0.71
CA ALA A 71 -11.06 -13.46 1.00
C ALA A 71 -11.04 -14.29 -0.30
N PRO A 72 -10.78 -15.61 -0.25
CA PRO A 72 -10.72 -16.44 -1.45
C PRO A 72 -11.96 -16.40 -2.35
N GLY A 73 -13.15 -16.14 -1.79
CA GLY A 73 -14.40 -16.02 -2.55
C GLY A 73 -14.74 -14.61 -3.03
N ASP A 74 -13.92 -13.60 -2.72
CA ASP A 74 -14.14 -12.22 -3.16
C ASP A 74 -13.61 -12.01 -4.59
N TYR A 75 -13.96 -10.89 -5.21
CA TYR A 75 -13.40 -10.45 -6.47
C TYR A 75 -11.95 -9.98 -6.29
N HIS A 76 -11.00 -10.62 -6.99
CA HIS A 76 -9.55 -10.42 -6.80
C HIS A 76 -8.91 -9.38 -7.72
N CYS A 77 -9.69 -8.64 -8.50
CA CYS A 77 -9.16 -7.45 -9.14
C CYS A 77 -9.30 -6.23 -8.24
N PHE A 78 -8.34 -5.32 -8.37
CA PHE A 78 -8.34 -4.05 -7.66
C PHE A 78 -8.16 -2.91 -8.65
N HIS A 79 -8.74 -1.79 -8.25
CA HIS A 79 -8.98 -0.64 -9.09
C HIS A 79 -8.51 0.60 -8.40
N SER A 80 -8.22 1.62 -9.20
CA SER A 80 -7.85 2.93 -8.71
C SER A 80 -8.99 3.53 -7.87
N PRO A 81 -8.78 3.85 -6.58
CA PRO A 81 -9.83 4.39 -5.72
C PRO A 81 -10.13 5.88 -5.97
N THR A 82 -9.21 6.59 -6.62
CA THR A 82 -9.27 8.03 -6.90
C THR A 82 -8.57 8.31 -8.22
N ASP A 83 -8.70 9.52 -8.73
CA ASP A 83 -7.78 10.02 -9.75
C ASP A 83 -6.42 10.28 -9.10
N TRP A 84 -5.35 9.76 -9.70
CA TRP A 84 -3.96 9.94 -9.26
C TRP A 84 -2.99 9.63 -10.40
N LYS A 85 -1.72 10.01 -10.22
CA LYS A 85 -0.64 9.68 -11.15
C LYS A 85 0.34 8.76 -10.48
N VAL A 86 0.59 7.59 -11.06
CA VAL A 86 1.52 6.58 -10.55
C VAL A 86 2.90 6.88 -11.12
N SER A 87 3.81 7.34 -10.26
CA SER A 87 5.16 7.74 -10.67
C SER A 87 6.19 6.63 -10.46
N HIS A 88 5.98 5.78 -9.46
CA HIS A 88 6.98 4.81 -9.03
C HIS A 88 6.36 3.47 -8.61
N ARG A 89 7.05 2.38 -8.92
CA ARG A 89 6.78 1.04 -8.43
C ARG A 89 8.00 0.51 -7.67
N ARG A 90 7.77 0.02 -6.46
CA ARG A 90 8.71 -0.79 -5.70
C ARG A 90 8.16 -2.18 -5.49
N HIS A 91 8.88 -3.20 -5.93
CA HIS A 91 8.56 -4.59 -5.67
C HIS A 91 9.46 -5.14 -4.58
N PHE A 92 8.85 -5.64 -3.50
CA PHE A 92 9.54 -6.36 -2.44
C PHE A 92 9.23 -7.84 -2.60
N PRO A 93 10.18 -8.66 -3.06
CA PRO A 93 10.01 -10.09 -2.97
C PRO A 93 10.02 -10.54 -1.50
N GLY A 94 9.22 -11.55 -1.18
CA GLY A 94 8.99 -11.95 0.20
C GLY A 94 8.29 -13.30 0.31
N ALA A 95 7.91 -13.63 1.53
CA ALA A 95 7.12 -14.84 1.80
C ALA A 95 5.70 -14.70 1.23
N LEU A 96 4.94 -15.80 1.27
CA LEU A 96 3.52 -15.80 0.94
C LEU A 96 2.74 -16.39 2.12
N MET A 97 2.91 -15.78 3.31
CA MET A 97 2.18 -16.20 4.50
C MET A 97 0.70 -15.85 4.39
N SER A 98 -0.16 -16.61 5.06
CA SER A 98 -1.60 -16.35 5.08
C SER A 98 -1.92 -15.00 5.72
N VAL A 99 -2.57 -14.12 4.95
CA VAL A 99 -3.06 -12.81 5.41
C VAL A 99 -4.45 -12.89 6.07
N ASN A 100 -4.97 -14.11 6.30
CA ASN A 100 -6.27 -14.27 6.96
C ASN A 100 -6.27 -13.53 8.32
N PRO A 101 -7.34 -12.80 8.68
CA PRO A 101 -7.39 -12.01 9.91
C PRO A 101 -7.14 -12.80 11.21
N GLY A 102 -7.37 -14.12 11.21
CA GLY A 102 -7.00 -15.00 12.32
C GLY A 102 -5.48 -15.11 12.49
N VAL A 103 -4.74 -15.28 11.39
CA VAL A 103 -3.28 -15.45 11.35
C VAL A 103 -2.56 -14.10 11.49
N ALA A 104 -3.05 -13.06 10.80
CA ALA A 104 -2.47 -11.73 10.82
C ALA A 104 -2.45 -11.08 12.22
N ARG A 105 -3.22 -11.61 13.18
CA ARG A 105 -3.16 -11.17 14.58
C ARG A 105 -1.93 -11.66 15.34
N TRP A 106 -1.29 -12.74 14.88
CA TRP A 106 -0.20 -13.40 15.59
C TRP A 106 1.18 -13.08 15.04
N ILE A 107 1.25 -12.67 13.76
CA ILE A 107 2.50 -12.40 13.07
C ILE A 107 2.66 -10.88 12.97
N LYS A 108 3.61 -10.35 13.76
CA LYS A 108 4.02 -8.95 13.64
C LYS A 108 4.62 -8.72 12.25
N GLU A 109 4.35 -7.54 11.69
CA GLU A 109 4.89 -7.12 10.39
C GLU A 109 4.64 -8.11 9.24
N LEU A 110 3.54 -8.86 9.29
CA LEU A 110 3.19 -9.87 8.28
C LEU A 110 3.26 -9.29 6.87
N PHE A 111 2.70 -8.09 6.68
CA PHE A 111 2.70 -7.43 5.37
C PHE A 111 4.08 -6.98 4.90
N CYS A 112 5.02 -6.71 5.81
CA CYS A 112 6.41 -6.38 5.47
C CYS A 112 7.22 -7.62 5.08
N HIS A 113 6.86 -8.79 5.63
CA HIS A 113 7.50 -10.07 5.31
C HIS A 113 6.98 -10.69 4.02
N ASN A 114 5.71 -10.44 3.69
CA ASN A 114 5.13 -10.97 2.46
C ASN A 114 5.64 -10.22 1.22
N GLU A 115 5.64 -10.94 0.10
CA GLU A 115 5.82 -10.33 -1.21
C GLU A 115 4.76 -9.26 -1.43
N ARG A 116 5.19 -8.07 -1.87
CA ARG A 116 4.29 -6.95 -2.13
C ARG A 116 4.80 -6.04 -3.23
N VAL A 117 3.86 -5.37 -3.88
CA VAL A 117 4.13 -4.38 -4.92
C VAL A 117 3.52 -3.05 -4.46
N VAL A 118 4.38 -2.09 -4.16
CA VAL A 118 4.03 -0.74 -3.75
C VAL A 118 4.00 0.15 -4.98
N LEU A 119 2.83 0.68 -5.31
CA LEU A 119 2.70 1.77 -6.27
C LEU A 119 2.61 3.08 -5.50
N SER A 120 3.42 4.06 -5.90
CA SER A 120 3.49 5.37 -5.27
C SER A 120 3.36 6.47 -6.30
N GLY A 121 2.79 7.59 -5.86
CA GLY A 121 2.53 8.74 -6.72
C GLY A 121 1.75 9.81 -5.98
N TYR A 122 0.94 10.55 -6.73
CA TYR A 122 0.23 11.71 -6.20
C TYR A 122 -1.21 11.76 -6.64
N TRP A 123 -2.09 12.08 -5.69
CA TRP A 123 -3.50 12.40 -5.93
C TRP A 123 -3.74 13.88 -5.60
N LYS A 124 -4.99 14.35 -5.70
CA LYS A 124 -5.32 15.79 -5.52
C LYS A 124 -4.79 16.40 -4.21
N HIS A 125 -4.65 15.60 -3.15
CA HIS A 125 -4.23 16.07 -1.84
C HIS A 125 -2.74 15.90 -1.55
N GLY A 126 -1.97 15.21 -2.38
CA GLY A 126 -0.53 15.01 -2.17
C GLY A 126 -0.14 13.55 -2.38
N PHE A 127 0.66 12.99 -1.48
CA PHE A 127 1.14 11.61 -1.60
C PHE A 127 -0.01 10.59 -1.64
N PHE A 128 0.11 9.59 -2.51
CA PHE A 128 -0.78 8.45 -2.58
C PHE A 128 0.00 7.16 -2.86
N SER A 129 -0.35 6.10 -2.15
CA SER A 129 0.16 4.77 -2.39
C SER A 129 -0.93 3.71 -2.30
N LEU A 130 -0.87 2.77 -3.24
CA LEU A 130 -1.64 1.54 -3.23
C LEU A 130 -0.67 0.36 -3.30
N THR A 131 -0.72 -0.48 -2.28
CA THR A 131 0.14 -1.66 -2.17
C THR A 131 -0.68 -2.92 -2.28
N ALA A 132 -0.30 -3.77 -3.23
CA ALA A 132 -0.80 -5.13 -3.36
C ALA A 132 0.11 -6.08 -2.58
N VAL A 133 -0.44 -6.76 -1.57
CA VAL A 133 0.29 -7.71 -0.72
C VAL A 133 -0.16 -9.13 -1.07
N GLY A 134 0.79 -9.95 -1.50
CA GLY A 134 0.59 -11.36 -1.78
C GLY A 134 0.37 -12.18 -0.50
N ALA A 135 -0.20 -13.36 -0.65
CA ALA A 135 -0.41 -14.31 0.44
C ALA A 135 -0.35 -15.75 -0.07
N GLN A 136 -0.60 -16.71 0.83
CA GLN A 136 -0.58 -18.12 0.47
C GLN A 136 -1.56 -18.41 -0.67
N ASN A 137 -1.12 -19.19 -1.65
CA ASN A 137 -1.85 -19.53 -2.87
C ASN A 137 -2.13 -18.36 -3.82
N VAL A 138 -1.54 -17.18 -3.59
CA VAL A 138 -1.46 -16.13 -4.61
C VAL A 138 -0.46 -16.58 -5.67
N GLY A 139 -0.95 -16.90 -6.87
CA GLY A 139 -0.08 -17.29 -7.98
C GLY A 139 0.84 -16.15 -8.45
N SER A 140 0.32 -14.93 -8.55
CA SER A 140 1.10 -13.71 -8.87
C SER A 140 0.29 -12.45 -8.56
N ILE A 141 0.99 -11.33 -8.40
CA ILE A 141 0.42 -9.98 -8.38
C ILE A 141 0.65 -9.39 -9.77
N ARG A 142 -0.42 -8.97 -10.43
CA ARG A 142 -0.33 -8.36 -11.76
C ARG A 142 -0.73 -6.90 -11.67
N ILE A 143 0.12 -6.03 -12.20
CA ILE A 143 -0.16 -4.59 -12.37
C ILE A 143 -0.28 -4.35 -13.87
N TYR A 144 -1.46 -3.92 -14.34
CA TYR A 144 -1.75 -3.90 -15.78
C TYR A 144 -0.89 -2.91 -16.55
N CYS A 145 -0.50 -1.81 -15.91
CA CYS A 145 0.38 -0.80 -16.50
C CYS A 145 1.88 -1.16 -16.43
N ASP A 146 2.26 -2.27 -15.77
CA ASP A 146 3.65 -2.73 -15.67
C ASP A 146 3.82 -4.15 -16.19
N GLN A 147 4.03 -4.27 -17.50
CA GLN A 147 4.29 -5.56 -18.15
C GLN A 147 5.64 -6.18 -17.78
N LYS A 148 6.56 -5.42 -17.16
CA LYS A 148 7.90 -5.90 -16.78
C LYS A 148 7.93 -6.49 -15.38
N LEU A 149 6.89 -6.25 -14.57
CA LEU A 149 6.80 -6.79 -13.22
C LEU A 149 6.65 -8.31 -13.26
N GLN A 150 7.53 -8.98 -12.52
CA GLN A 150 7.45 -10.42 -12.26
C GLN A 150 7.43 -10.64 -10.75
N THR A 151 6.40 -11.33 -10.28
CA THR A 151 6.22 -11.69 -8.86
C THR A 151 6.21 -13.20 -8.70
N ASN A 152 6.24 -13.68 -7.46
CA ASN A 152 6.29 -15.10 -7.11
C ASN A 152 7.50 -15.81 -7.71
N SER A 153 8.65 -15.12 -7.69
CA SER A 153 9.92 -15.67 -8.16
C SER A 153 10.48 -16.64 -7.11
N PRO A 154 10.85 -17.88 -7.47
CA PRO A 154 11.26 -18.92 -6.52
C PRO A 154 12.61 -18.63 -5.85
N ARG A 155 13.40 -17.72 -6.42
CA ARG A 155 14.66 -17.25 -5.86
C ARG A 155 14.56 -15.75 -5.64
N TYR A 156 14.55 -15.34 -4.38
CA TYR A 156 14.66 -13.94 -4.00
C TYR A 156 15.65 -13.75 -2.85
N SER A 157 16.27 -12.57 -2.80
CA SER A 157 17.12 -12.18 -1.68
C SER A 157 16.26 -11.51 -0.62
N LYS A 158 16.27 -12.04 0.60
CA LYS A 158 15.50 -11.46 1.72
C LYS A 158 15.98 -10.03 1.99
N GLY A 159 15.04 -9.08 2.01
CA GLY A 159 15.34 -7.66 2.23
C GLY A 159 15.74 -6.90 0.95
N SER A 160 15.80 -7.56 -0.20
CA SER A 160 15.94 -6.86 -1.49
C SER A 160 14.63 -6.21 -1.93
N PHE A 161 14.73 -5.23 -2.82
CA PHE A 161 13.60 -4.64 -3.53
C PHE A 161 14.03 -4.22 -4.94
N ASN A 162 13.06 -4.10 -5.83
CA ASN A 162 13.26 -3.68 -7.22
C ASN A 162 12.42 -2.44 -7.54
N ASP A 163 13.11 -1.34 -7.80
CA ASP A 163 12.50 -0.06 -8.15
C ASP A 163 12.30 0.10 -9.65
N PHE A 164 11.27 0.84 -10.02
CA PHE A 164 10.99 1.23 -11.39
C PHE A 164 10.23 2.55 -11.41
N SER A 165 10.77 3.50 -12.16
CA SER A 165 10.13 4.78 -12.43
C SER A 165 9.25 4.67 -13.66
N PHE A 166 7.99 5.09 -13.53
CA PHE A 166 7.10 5.34 -14.67
C PHE A 166 7.28 6.75 -15.25
N VAL A 167 7.96 7.64 -14.52
CA VAL A 167 8.33 8.96 -15.01
C VAL A 167 9.41 8.81 -16.09
N THR A 168 9.20 9.44 -17.23
CA THR A 168 10.10 9.47 -18.37
C THR A 168 10.47 10.89 -18.77
N SER A 169 11.37 11.05 -19.74
CA SER A 169 11.68 12.36 -20.31
C SER A 169 10.52 12.99 -21.10
N LYS A 170 9.51 12.20 -21.49
CA LYS A 170 8.32 12.67 -22.21
C LYS A 170 7.11 12.85 -21.30
N ASP A 171 7.07 12.11 -20.20
CA ASP A 171 6.00 12.13 -19.21
C ASP A 171 6.63 12.31 -17.83
N HIS A 172 6.59 13.55 -17.35
CA HIS A 172 7.25 13.95 -16.10
C HIS A 172 6.42 13.64 -14.85
N GLU A 173 5.20 13.14 -15.01
CA GLU A 173 4.25 13.01 -13.90
C GLU A 173 3.83 11.55 -13.63
N GLY A 174 4.14 10.64 -14.56
CA GLY A 174 3.86 9.22 -14.44
C GLY A 174 2.49 8.84 -15.01
N ILE A 175 2.09 7.58 -14.82
CA ILE A 175 0.92 7.01 -15.49
C ILE A 175 -0.37 7.55 -14.83
N PRO A 176 -1.23 8.28 -15.55
CA PRO A 176 -2.50 8.74 -15.00
C PRO A 176 -3.47 7.57 -14.84
N MET A 177 -4.08 7.48 -13.65
CA MET A 177 -5.10 6.49 -13.32
C MET A 177 -6.38 7.23 -12.93
N ARG A 178 -7.51 6.87 -13.56
CA ARG A 178 -8.83 7.42 -13.24
C ARG A 178 -9.50 6.62 -12.13
N LYS A 179 -10.34 7.27 -11.33
CA LYS A 179 -11.19 6.60 -10.34
C LYS A 179 -12.00 5.49 -11.01
N GLY A 180 -11.93 4.29 -10.44
CA GLY A 180 -12.62 3.09 -10.93
C GLY A 180 -11.88 2.36 -12.06
N GLU A 181 -10.73 2.86 -12.52
CA GLU A 181 -9.95 2.20 -13.56
C GLU A 181 -9.25 0.94 -13.03
N HIS A 182 -9.20 -0.09 -13.88
CA HIS A 182 -8.54 -1.36 -13.59
C HIS A 182 -7.04 -1.13 -13.35
N LEU A 183 -6.56 -1.50 -12.16
CA LEU A 183 -5.16 -1.30 -11.80
C LEU A 183 -4.37 -2.61 -11.79
N GLY A 184 -4.97 -3.67 -11.27
CA GLY A 184 -4.33 -4.97 -11.19
C GLY A 184 -5.23 -6.07 -10.65
N GLU A 185 -4.62 -7.24 -10.47
CA GLU A 185 -5.31 -8.43 -9.96
C GLU A 185 -4.38 -9.32 -9.15
N PHE A 186 -5.01 -10.13 -8.29
CA PHE A 186 -4.41 -11.28 -7.65
C PHE A 186 -5.01 -12.56 -8.23
N ASN A 187 -4.26 -13.66 -8.15
CA ASN A 187 -4.81 -14.97 -8.52
C ASN A 187 -5.63 -15.62 -7.38
N LEU A 188 -5.41 -15.25 -6.10
CA LEU A 188 -6.20 -15.73 -4.95
C LEU A 188 -5.98 -14.83 -3.70
N GLY A 189 -6.61 -15.16 -2.56
CA GLY A 189 -6.64 -14.41 -1.29
C GLY A 189 -5.46 -13.48 -1.00
N SER A 190 -5.73 -12.21 -0.72
CA SER A 190 -4.71 -11.15 -0.72
C SER A 190 -5.12 -9.94 0.14
N THR A 191 -4.27 -8.92 0.20
CA THR A 191 -4.56 -7.68 0.91
C THR A 191 -4.18 -6.46 0.05
N ILE A 192 -5.04 -5.46 0.05
CA ILE A 192 -4.73 -4.11 -0.45
C ILE A 192 -4.51 -3.19 0.74
N VAL A 193 -3.39 -2.46 0.72
CA VAL A 193 -3.09 -1.41 1.69
C VAL A 193 -3.06 -0.08 0.96
N LEU A 194 -3.92 0.84 1.38
CA LEU A 194 -3.86 2.24 0.96
C LEU A 194 -3.12 3.05 2.00
N ILE A 195 -2.22 3.93 1.56
CA ILE A 195 -1.58 4.95 2.39
C ILE A 195 -1.62 6.26 1.60
N PHE A 196 -2.25 7.30 2.15
CA PHE A 196 -2.50 8.52 1.40
C PHE A 196 -2.53 9.76 2.29
N GLU A 197 -2.04 10.88 1.74
CA GLU A 197 -2.07 12.19 2.37
C GLU A 197 -3.44 12.84 2.15
N ALA A 198 -4.11 13.30 3.20
CA ALA A 198 -5.38 14.02 3.11
C ALA A 198 -5.47 15.14 4.15
N PRO A 199 -6.37 16.13 3.97
CA PRO A 199 -6.71 17.09 5.02
C PRO A 199 -7.14 16.42 6.33
N LYS A 200 -6.88 17.11 7.45
CA LYS A 200 -7.15 16.63 8.83
C LYS A 200 -8.61 16.29 9.11
N ASP A 201 -9.53 16.92 8.37
CA ASP A 201 -10.98 16.70 8.45
C ASP A 201 -11.45 15.55 7.55
N PHE A 202 -10.54 14.77 6.94
CA PHE A 202 -10.91 13.56 6.22
C PHE A 202 -11.54 12.53 7.17
N ASN A 203 -12.75 12.09 6.83
CA ASN A 203 -13.54 11.15 7.61
C ASN A 203 -13.79 9.86 6.84
N PHE A 204 -13.52 8.72 7.50
CA PHE A 204 -13.87 7.41 6.96
C PHE A 204 -15.35 7.08 7.20
N TYR A 205 -15.96 6.45 6.21
CA TYR A 205 -17.32 5.88 6.29
C TYR A 205 -17.27 4.37 6.54
N LEU A 206 -16.30 3.94 7.36
CA LEU A 206 -15.96 2.54 7.56
C LEU A 206 -16.16 2.11 9.01
N LYS A 207 -16.39 0.82 9.20
CA LYS A 207 -16.35 0.14 10.50
C LYS A 207 -15.35 -1.01 10.47
N PRO A 208 -14.62 -1.29 11.56
CA PRO A 208 -13.73 -2.45 11.62
C PRO A 208 -14.47 -3.75 11.30
N GLY A 209 -13.94 -4.52 10.36
CA GLY A 209 -14.56 -5.77 9.90
C GLY A 209 -15.74 -5.60 8.93
N GLN A 210 -16.08 -4.38 8.50
CA GLN A 210 -17.08 -4.13 7.46
C GLN A 210 -16.68 -4.82 6.15
N LYS A 211 -17.65 -5.46 5.49
CA LYS A 211 -17.50 -5.87 4.10
C LYS A 211 -17.81 -4.68 3.20
N ILE A 212 -16.98 -4.48 2.19
CA ILE A 212 -17.13 -3.44 1.16
C ILE A 212 -17.10 -4.08 -0.22
N ARG A 213 -17.70 -3.40 -1.19
CA ARG A 213 -17.61 -3.73 -2.61
C ARG A 213 -16.84 -2.67 -3.38
N PHE A 214 -16.33 -3.05 -4.54
CA PHE A 214 -15.82 -2.13 -5.52
C PHE A 214 -16.84 -1.00 -5.79
N GLY A 215 -16.35 0.23 -5.86
CA GLY A 215 -17.15 1.44 -6.05
C GLY A 215 -17.70 2.06 -4.76
N GLU A 216 -17.74 1.33 -3.63
CA GLU A 216 -18.16 1.91 -2.35
C GLU A 216 -17.16 2.97 -1.86
N ALA A 217 -17.71 4.06 -1.31
CA ALA A 217 -16.91 5.15 -0.77
C ALA A 217 -16.24 4.73 0.55
N LEU A 218 -14.93 4.93 0.65
CA LEU A 218 -14.19 4.69 1.89
C LEU A 218 -14.30 5.87 2.87
N GLY A 219 -14.50 7.08 2.36
CA GLY A 219 -14.55 8.31 3.14
C GLY A 219 -14.61 9.54 2.26
N SER A 220 -14.66 10.71 2.90
CA SER A 220 -14.64 12.01 2.24
C SER A 220 -13.99 13.06 3.12
N LEU A 221 -13.80 14.26 2.56
CA LEU A 221 -13.75 15.48 3.35
C LEU A 221 -15.16 15.83 3.83
#